data_AF-W9C009-F1
#
_entry.id   AF-W9C009-F1
#
_cell.length_a   1.000
_cell.length_b   1.000
_cell.length_c   1.000
_cell.angle_alpha   90.00
_cell.angle_beta   90.00
_cell.angle_gamma   90.00
#
_symmetry.space_group_name_H-M   'P 1'
#
loop_
_entity.id
_entity.type
_entity.pdbx_description
1 polymer ?
#
loop_
_entity_poly.entity_id
_entity_poly.type
_entity_poly.pdbx_seq_one_letter_code
_entity_poly.pdbx_strand_id
1 'polypeptide(L)'
;MTVTPEMIAAFADGELAGEERQRVEAAIAVDPELARQVDRHRRLRARLSARYAPIAAAPVPERLTDLIASATKTGTASAEVLSLAQARARRGLAPAVRRWLPVAGPAIAASLVLALWQPWQRAERPGYAPAELASLLDNRLVSEQRADARPRVLLSFAARDGRLCRAWRDFGRGGIACRDSVGWKIERKLLLESTGTAEYRQAGSDTDLLAAAQTMAAGEALDADAERRAKTEGWIQPRD
;
A
#
# COMPACT_ATOMS: atom_id res chain seq x y z
N MET A 1 -36.47 10.63 -24.29
CA MET A 1 -35.41 10.64 -23.26
C MET A 1 -34.61 9.36 -23.43
N THR A 2 -33.29 9.43 -23.47
CA THR A 2 -32.44 8.24 -23.56
C THR A 2 -32.17 7.74 -22.15
N VAL A 3 -32.68 6.56 -21.79
CA VAL A 3 -32.37 5.91 -20.51
C VAL A 3 -30.96 5.33 -20.61
N THR A 4 -30.06 5.73 -19.72
CA THR A 4 -28.68 5.23 -19.73
C THR A 4 -28.56 3.90 -18.98
N PRO A 5 -27.50 3.11 -19.24
CA PRO A 5 -27.24 1.87 -18.50
C PRO A 5 -27.16 2.06 -16.98
N GLU A 6 -26.61 3.19 -16.52
CA GLU A 6 -26.48 3.52 -15.09
C GLU A 6 -27.86 3.75 -14.45
N MET A 7 -28.77 4.42 -15.16
CA MET A 7 -30.15 4.63 -14.71
C MET A 7 -30.91 3.30 -14.60
N ILE A 8 -30.68 2.35 -15.52
CA ILE A 8 -31.28 1.01 -15.47
C ILE A 8 -30.77 0.24 -14.25
N ALA A 9 -29.47 0.28 -13.98
CA ALA A 9 -28.87 -0.37 -12.81
C ALA A 9 -29.39 0.25 -11.50
N ALA A 10 -29.37 1.58 -11.38
CA ALA A 10 -29.89 2.29 -10.21
C ALA A 10 -31.38 2.04 -9.97
N PHE A 11 -32.19 2.00 -11.03
CA PHE A 11 -33.61 1.64 -10.93
C PHE A 11 -33.80 0.19 -10.46
N ALA A 12 -33.01 -0.75 -10.99
CA ALA A 12 -33.07 -2.15 -10.61
C ALA A 12 -32.65 -2.40 -9.15
N ASP A 13 -31.74 -1.57 -8.62
CA ASP A 13 -31.27 -1.61 -7.24
C ASP A 13 -32.17 -0.85 -6.24
N GLY A 14 -33.12 -0.06 -6.73
CA GLY A 14 -34.04 0.74 -5.92
C GLY A 14 -33.49 2.09 -5.48
N GLU A 15 -32.37 2.52 -6.05
CA GLU A 15 -31.63 3.73 -5.68
C GLU A 15 -32.14 5.00 -6.37
N LEU A 16 -33.01 4.88 -7.39
CA LEU A 16 -33.65 6.05 -8.00
C LEU A 16 -34.80 6.57 -7.15
N ALA A 17 -34.86 7.89 -6.99
CA ALA A 17 -35.89 8.60 -6.23
C ALA A 17 -36.54 9.73 -7.05
N GLY A 18 -37.72 10.17 -6.61
CA GLY A 18 -38.41 11.34 -7.14
C GLY A 18 -38.74 11.25 -8.64
N GLU A 19 -38.57 12.36 -9.34
CA GLU A 19 -38.93 12.50 -10.76
C GLU A 19 -38.12 11.56 -11.68
N GLU A 20 -36.85 11.28 -11.34
CA GLU A 20 -35.99 10.43 -12.16
C GLU A 20 -36.52 9.00 -12.23
N ARG A 21 -36.97 8.46 -11.08
CA ARG A 21 -37.62 7.15 -11.01
C ARG A 21 -38.88 7.09 -11.88
N GLN A 22 -39.74 8.11 -11.79
CA GLN A 22 -40.99 8.17 -12.58
C GLN A 22 -40.71 8.22 -14.09
N ARG A 23 -39.70 8.96 -14.51
CA ARG A 23 -39.32 9.04 -15.93
C ARG A 23 -38.79 7.70 -16.46
N VAL A 24 -37.98 6.99 -15.68
CA VAL A 24 -37.48 5.65 -16.04
C VAL A 24 -38.62 4.64 -16.08
N GLU A 25 -39.55 4.69 -15.12
CA GLU A 25 -40.73 3.83 -15.08
C GLU A 25 -41.64 4.05 -16.31
N ALA A 26 -41.87 5.30 -16.71
CA ALA A 26 -42.60 5.63 -17.93
C ALA A 26 -41.89 5.12 -19.20
N ALA A 27 -40.55 5.19 -19.24
CA ALA A 27 -39.78 4.67 -20.36
C ALA A 27 -39.85 3.12 -20.45
N ILE A 28 -39.78 2.43 -19.31
CA ILE A 28 -39.93 0.97 -19.22
C ILE A 28 -41.33 0.52 -19.66
N ALA A 29 -42.37 1.31 -19.36
CA ALA A 29 -43.74 1.00 -19.76
C ALA A 29 -43.95 1.00 -21.28
N VAL A 30 -43.13 1.76 -22.01
CA VAL A 30 -43.22 1.90 -23.48
C VAL A 30 -42.26 0.97 -24.21
N ASP A 31 -41.12 0.63 -23.60
CA ASP A 31 -40.08 -0.20 -24.23
C ASP A 31 -39.89 -1.56 -23.52
N PRO A 32 -40.33 -2.69 -24.12
CA PRO A 32 -40.15 -4.01 -23.54
C PRO A 32 -38.69 -4.48 -23.47
N GLU A 33 -37.78 -3.89 -24.25
CA GLU A 33 -36.34 -4.19 -24.12
C GLU A 33 -35.78 -3.62 -22.83
N LEU A 34 -36.12 -2.38 -22.47
CA LEU A 34 -35.74 -1.79 -21.17
C LEU A 34 -36.25 -2.62 -20.00
N ALA A 35 -37.48 -3.14 -20.08
CA ALA A 35 -38.03 -4.06 -19.08
C ALA A 35 -37.17 -5.33 -18.93
N ARG A 36 -36.76 -5.96 -20.05
CA ARG A 36 -35.86 -7.13 -20.05
C ARG A 36 -34.50 -6.80 -19.44
N GLN A 37 -33.96 -5.62 -19.69
CA GLN A 37 -32.69 -5.20 -19.11
C GLN A 37 -32.79 -5.05 -17.58
N VAL A 38 -33.83 -4.35 -17.09
CA VAL A 38 -34.09 -4.23 -15.65
C VAL A 38 -34.24 -5.60 -14.99
N ASP A 39 -34.97 -6.53 -15.61
CA ASP A 39 -35.14 -7.88 -15.09
C ASP A 39 -33.83 -8.66 -15.02
N ARG A 40 -32.94 -8.48 -16.00
CA ARG A 40 -31.59 -9.06 -15.96
C ARG A 40 -30.78 -8.53 -14.77
N HIS A 41 -30.84 -7.23 -14.50
CA HIS A 41 -30.19 -6.63 -13.33
C HIS A 41 -30.78 -7.15 -12.02
N ARG A 42 -32.12 -7.23 -11.90
CA ARG A 42 -32.81 -7.77 -10.71
C ARG A 42 -32.46 -9.23 -10.46
N ARG A 43 -32.37 -10.06 -11.50
CA ARG A 43 -31.93 -11.46 -11.39
C ARG A 43 -30.47 -11.59 -10.94
N LEU A 44 -29.60 -10.68 -11.38
CA LEU A 44 -28.21 -10.63 -10.89
C LEU A 44 -28.18 -10.28 -9.39
N ARG A 45 -28.87 -9.23 -8.98
CA ARG A 45 -29.00 -8.82 -7.57
C ARG A 45 -29.53 -9.97 -6.70
N ALA A 46 -30.58 -10.65 -7.14
CA ALA A 46 -31.17 -11.78 -6.41
C ALA A 46 -30.17 -12.94 -6.21
N ARG A 47 -29.39 -13.29 -7.25
CA ARG A 47 -28.35 -14.34 -7.15
C ARG A 47 -27.25 -13.96 -6.17
N LEU A 48 -26.78 -12.71 -6.21
CA LEU A 48 -25.77 -12.21 -5.29
C LEU A 48 -26.30 -12.20 -3.85
N SER A 49 -27.49 -11.64 -3.64
CA SER A 49 -28.14 -11.60 -2.32
C SER A 49 -28.29 -13.00 -1.73
N ALA A 50 -28.79 -13.96 -2.49
CA ALA A 50 -28.96 -15.34 -2.02
C ALA A 50 -27.63 -15.99 -1.62
N ARG A 51 -26.55 -15.70 -2.35
CA ARG A 51 -25.21 -16.24 -2.05
C ARG A 51 -24.63 -15.67 -0.74
N TYR A 52 -24.89 -14.39 -0.46
CA TYR A 52 -24.34 -13.70 0.71
C TYR A 52 -25.30 -13.65 1.91
N ALA A 53 -26.56 -14.04 1.75
CA ALA A 53 -27.56 -14.10 2.82
C ALA A 53 -27.08 -14.86 4.07
N PRO A 54 -26.36 -16.01 3.97
CA PRO A 54 -25.86 -16.69 5.15
C PRO A 54 -24.83 -15.88 5.95
N ILE A 55 -24.05 -15.02 5.29
CA ILE A 55 -23.08 -14.14 5.97
C ILE A 55 -23.81 -12.98 6.65
N ALA A 56 -24.81 -12.40 5.98
CA ALA A 56 -25.62 -11.33 6.55
C ALA A 56 -26.49 -11.81 7.74
N ALA A 57 -26.90 -13.08 7.72
CA ALA A 57 -27.65 -13.71 8.81
C ALA A 57 -26.76 -14.25 9.94
N ALA A 58 -25.43 -14.19 9.81
CA ALA A 58 -24.54 -14.62 10.87
C ALA A 58 -24.76 -13.77 12.14
N PRO A 59 -24.79 -14.38 13.33
CA PRO A 59 -24.95 -13.63 14.56
C PRO A 59 -23.78 -12.66 14.73
N VAL A 60 -24.10 -11.46 15.24
CA VAL A 60 -23.07 -10.47 15.56
C VAL A 60 -22.17 -11.05 16.66
N PRO A 61 -20.82 -11.01 16.53
CA PRO A 61 -19.91 -11.56 17.53
C PRO A 61 -20.14 -10.99 18.93
N GLU A 62 -20.14 -11.86 19.94
CA GLU A 62 -20.44 -11.51 21.35
C GLU A 62 -19.58 -10.35 21.88
N ARG A 63 -18.30 -10.29 21.49
CA ARG A 63 -17.40 -9.19 21.88
C ARG A 63 -17.96 -7.80 21.51
N LEU A 64 -18.71 -7.68 20.41
CA LEU A 64 -19.28 -6.40 19.98
C LEU A 64 -20.54 -6.07 20.76
N THR A 65 -21.39 -7.06 21.02
CA THR A 65 -22.57 -6.89 21.86
C THR A 65 -22.18 -6.60 23.31
N ASP A 66 -21.09 -7.19 23.81
CA ASP A 66 -20.56 -6.97 25.15
C ASP A 66 -20.00 -5.56 25.32
N LEU A 67 -19.39 -4.97 24.29
CA LEU A 67 -18.94 -3.57 24.34
C LEU A 67 -20.13 -2.62 24.51
N ILE A 68 -21.22 -2.85 23.79
CA ILE A 68 -22.45 -2.04 23.91
C ILE A 68 -23.10 -2.29 25.28
N ALA A 69 -23.24 -3.54 25.70
CA ALA A 69 -23.82 -3.90 26.99
C ALA A 69 -23.01 -3.33 28.17
N SER A 70 -21.68 -3.36 28.09
CA SER A 70 -20.79 -2.78 29.10
C SER A 70 -20.88 -1.25 29.12
N ALA A 71 -20.94 -0.60 27.96
CA ALA A 71 -21.18 0.84 27.88
C ALA A 71 -22.53 1.22 28.51
N THR A 72 -23.57 0.40 28.31
CA THR A 72 -24.91 0.65 28.87
C THR A 72 -24.99 0.34 30.37
N LYS A 73 -24.30 -0.71 30.85
CA LYS A 73 -24.19 -1.04 32.29
C LYS A 73 -23.39 -0.02 33.09
N THR A 74 -22.44 0.66 32.46
CA THR A 74 -21.72 1.79 33.07
C THR A 74 -22.61 3.05 33.15
N GLY A 75 -23.74 3.06 32.41
CA GLY A 75 -24.74 4.13 32.34
C GLY A 75 -25.68 4.27 33.53
N THR A 76 -25.22 4.03 34.76
CA THR A 76 -25.85 4.61 35.97
C THR A 76 -24.92 5.62 36.67
N ALA A 77 -23.64 5.66 36.30
CA ALA A 77 -22.84 6.86 36.52
C ALA A 77 -23.08 7.76 35.31
N SER A 78 -23.60 8.97 35.55
CA SER A 78 -23.67 10.05 34.56
C SER A 78 -22.43 10.04 33.68
N ALA A 79 -22.59 10.21 32.36
CA ALA A 79 -21.47 10.38 31.43
C ALA A 79 -20.56 11.51 31.91
N GLU A 80 -19.60 11.18 32.78
CA GLU A 80 -18.68 12.15 33.35
C GLU A 80 -17.69 12.47 32.25
N VAL A 81 -17.86 13.65 31.66
CA VAL A 81 -16.93 14.19 30.68
C VAL A 81 -15.62 14.49 31.41
N LEU A 82 -14.74 13.50 31.46
CA LEU A 82 -13.43 13.65 32.07
C LEU A 82 -12.58 14.59 31.21
N SER A 83 -12.23 15.74 31.77
CA SER A 83 -11.31 16.67 31.13
C SER A 83 -9.90 16.06 31.06
N LEU A 84 -9.51 15.65 29.85
CA LEU A 84 -8.15 15.17 29.56
C LEU A 84 -7.08 16.25 29.83
N ALA A 85 -7.47 17.54 29.88
CA ALA A 85 -6.59 18.63 30.27
C ALA A 85 -6.30 18.63 31.77
N GLN A 86 -7.33 18.41 32.61
CA GLN A 86 -7.17 18.31 34.06
C GLN A 86 -6.37 17.06 34.47
N ALA A 87 -6.56 15.93 33.78
CA ALA A 87 -5.77 14.72 34.00
C ALA A 87 -4.29 14.90 33.65
N ARG A 88 -3.95 15.69 32.61
CA ARG A 88 -2.57 16.04 32.28
C ARG A 88 -1.95 17.02 33.27
N ALA A 89 -2.72 18.01 33.75
CA ALA A 89 -2.24 18.98 34.73
C ALA A 89 -1.84 18.33 36.07
N ARG A 90 -2.52 17.24 36.46
CA ARG A 90 -2.19 16.47 37.67
C ARG A 90 -0.95 15.55 37.50
N ARG A 91 -0.57 15.21 36.26
CA ARG A 91 0.67 14.48 35.93
C ARG A 91 1.84 15.43 35.68
N GLY A 92 2.04 16.40 36.58
CA GLY A 92 3.26 17.21 36.55
C GLY A 92 4.51 16.33 36.60
N LEU A 93 5.61 16.80 36.00
CA LEU A 93 6.89 16.08 36.02
C LEU A 93 7.31 15.80 37.47
N ALA A 94 7.67 14.54 37.76
CA ALA A 94 8.08 14.12 39.09
C ALA A 94 9.17 15.05 39.65
N PRO A 95 9.18 15.38 40.95
CA PRO A 95 10.11 16.35 41.54
C PRO A 95 11.59 16.00 41.32
N ALA A 96 11.90 14.71 41.13
CA ALA A 96 13.22 14.23 40.72
C ALA A 96 13.64 14.76 39.33
N VAL A 97 12.73 14.81 38.36
CA VAL A 97 13.00 15.31 37.01
C VAL A 97 13.20 16.83 37.01
N ARG A 98 12.44 17.57 37.84
CA ARG A 98 12.56 19.04 37.96
C ARG A 98 13.92 19.49 38.50
N ARG A 99 14.56 18.67 39.35
CA ARG A 99 15.85 18.98 39.99
C ARG A 99 17.06 18.72 39.08
N TRP A 100 16.96 17.81 38.12
CA TRP A 100 18.04 17.46 37.19
C TRP A 100 17.95 18.18 35.84
N LEU A 101 16.79 18.80 35.53
CA LEU A 101 16.54 19.54 34.29
C LEU A 101 17.60 20.62 33.94
N PRO A 102 18.11 21.45 34.88
CA PRO A 102 19.11 22.46 34.54
C PRO A 102 20.51 21.91 34.29
N VAL A 103 20.79 20.66 34.70
CA VAL A 103 22.12 20.03 34.56
C VAL A 103 22.16 19.04 33.39
N ALA A 104 21.10 18.22 33.24
CA ALA A 104 21.01 17.22 32.16
C ALA A 104 20.35 17.77 30.88
N GLY A 105 19.58 18.85 30.98
CA GLY A 105 18.90 19.50 29.85
C GLY A 105 19.83 19.94 28.71
N PRO A 106 20.94 20.68 28.97
CA PRO A 106 21.82 21.12 27.90
C PRO A 106 22.61 19.96 27.26
N ALA A 107 23.01 18.95 28.04
CA ALA A 107 23.75 17.80 27.51
C ALA A 107 22.89 16.88 26.64
N ILE A 108 21.65 16.59 27.07
CA ILE A 108 20.71 15.78 26.27
C ILE A 108 20.25 16.55 25.03
N ALA A 109 19.99 17.85 25.15
CA ALA A 109 19.64 18.68 24.00
C ALA A 109 20.79 18.78 22.99
N ALA A 110 22.05 18.95 23.44
CA ALA A 110 23.22 18.95 22.56
C ALA A 110 23.44 17.59 21.89
N SER A 111 23.21 16.48 22.61
CA SER A 111 23.32 15.12 22.06
C SER A 111 22.22 14.84 21.03
N LEU A 112 20.99 15.29 21.28
CA LEU A 112 19.87 15.18 20.33
C LEU A 112 20.08 16.06 19.10
N VAL A 113 20.60 17.28 19.27
CA VAL A 113 20.96 18.15 18.15
C VAL A 113 22.09 17.53 17.33
N LEU A 114 23.12 16.95 17.96
CA LEU A 114 24.15 16.20 17.23
C LEU A 114 23.58 14.97 16.50
N ALA A 115 22.65 14.23 17.12
CA ALA A 115 22.04 13.05 16.49
C ALA A 115 21.02 13.40 15.38
N LEU A 116 20.28 14.50 15.51
CA LEU A 116 19.31 14.99 14.52
C LEU A 116 19.98 15.80 13.40
N TRP A 117 21.06 16.53 13.71
CA TRP A 117 21.75 17.42 12.79
C TRP A 117 22.97 16.76 12.13
N GLN A 118 23.46 15.64 12.67
CA GLN A 118 24.40 14.76 11.98
C GLN A 118 23.72 13.43 11.61
N PRO A 119 22.92 13.42 10.52
CA PRO A 119 22.75 12.21 9.75
C PRO A 119 24.10 11.92 9.11
N TRP A 120 24.96 11.17 9.80
CA TRP A 120 25.93 10.23 9.27
C TRP A 120 26.02 10.33 7.75
N GLN A 121 27.11 10.93 7.30
CA GLN A 121 27.61 11.10 5.93
C GLN A 121 27.53 9.81 5.08
N ARG A 122 26.34 9.27 4.81
CA ARG A 122 26.04 8.59 3.55
C ARG A 122 25.84 9.71 2.55
N ALA A 123 26.92 10.43 2.25
CA ALA A 123 27.01 11.16 1.00
C ALA A 123 26.51 10.19 -0.06
N GLU A 124 25.43 10.57 -0.76
CA GLU A 124 24.92 9.78 -1.87
C GLU A 124 26.11 9.51 -2.78
N ARG A 125 26.63 8.29 -2.72
CA ARG A 125 27.84 7.98 -3.48
C ARG A 125 27.41 8.00 -4.93
N PRO A 126 28.05 8.81 -5.78
CA PRO A 126 27.69 8.86 -7.19
C PRO A 126 27.68 7.45 -7.76
N GLY A 127 26.56 7.05 -8.35
CA GLY A 127 26.38 5.70 -8.92
C GLY A 127 25.82 4.63 -7.98
N TYR A 128 25.57 4.91 -6.70
CA TYR A 128 24.88 3.99 -5.79
C TYR A 128 23.40 4.37 -5.58
N ALA A 129 22.60 3.40 -5.15
CA ALA A 129 21.21 3.62 -4.79
C ALA A 129 21.13 4.53 -3.54
N PRO A 130 20.23 5.53 -3.53
CA PRO A 130 19.97 6.32 -2.33
C PRO A 130 19.41 5.42 -1.22
N ALA A 131 19.52 5.88 0.04
CA ALA A 131 19.22 5.06 1.22
C ALA A 131 17.82 4.42 1.20
N GLU A 132 16.81 5.16 0.73
CA GLU A 132 15.44 4.66 0.61
C GLU A 132 15.32 3.52 -0.42
N LEU A 133 15.93 3.69 -1.59
CA LEU A 133 15.95 2.65 -2.63
C LEU A 133 16.78 1.44 -2.16
N ALA A 134 17.92 1.66 -1.52
CA ALA A 134 18.72 0.57 -0.97
C ALA A 134 17.93 -0.27 0.05
N SER A 135 17.20 0.38 0.95
CA SER A 135 16.33 -0.30 1.93
C SER A 135 15.21 -1.11 1.25
N LEU A 136 14.62 -0.58 0.18
CA LEU A 136 13.66 -1.31 -0.65
C LEU A 136 14.30 -2.58 -1.22
N LEU A 137 15.44 -2.42 -1.89
CA LEU A 137 16.19 -3.50 -2.53
C LEU A 137 16.73 -4.52 -1.52
N ASP A 138 16.90 -4.16 -0.26
CA ASP A 138 17.29 -5.10 0.79
C ASP A 138 16.09 -5.92 1.29
N ASN A 139 14.93 -5.28 1.47
CA ASN A 139 13.85 -5.85 2.28
C ASN A 139 12.66 -6.41 1.50
N ARG A 140 12.36 -5.88 0.31
CA ARG A 140 11.16 -6.26 -0.44
C ARG A 140 11.42 -7.52 -1.24
N LEU A 141 10.58 -8.52 -1.11
CA LEU A 141 10.59 -9.72 -1.96
C LEU A 141 9.65 -9.52 -3.15
N VAL A 142 10.02 -10.02 -4.32
CA VAL A 142 9.24 -9.91 -5.56
C VAL A 142 7.90 -10.64 -5.44
N SER A 143 7.86 -11.74 -4.69
CA SER A 143 6.66 -12.57 -4.47
C SER A 143 5.65 -11.96 -3.48
N GLU A 144 6.08 -11.09 -2.56
CA GLU A 144 5.24 -10.59 -1.45
C GLU A 144 4.66 -9.19 -1.71
N GLN A 145 5.21 -8.48 -2.69
CA GLN A 145 4.77 -7.12 -3.03
C GLN A 145 3.49 -7.12 -3.87
N ARG A 146 2.69 -6.07 -3.73
CA ARG A 146 1.51 -5.85 -4.57
C ARG A 146 1.91 -5.53 -6.01
N ALA A 147 1.12 -5.97 -6.98
CA ALA A 147 1.38 -5.71 -8.40
C ALA A 147 1.37 -4.21 -8.77
N ASP A 148 0.60 -3.41 -8.03
CA ASP A 148 0.48 -1.96 -8.20
C ASP A 148 1.48 -1.15 -7.37
N ALA A 149 2.30 -1.80 -6.53
CA ALA A 149 3.26 -1.10 -5.67
C ALA A 149 4.22 -0.20 -6.47
N ARG A 150 4.50 0.98 -5.91
CA ARG A 150 5.46 1.96 -6.42
C ARG A 150 6.22 2.56 -5.22
N PRO A 151 7.56 2.54 -5.22
CA PRO A 151 8.45 1.76 -6.09
C PRO A 151 8.29 0.23 -5.90
N ARG A 152 8.72 -0.61 -6.85
CA ARG A 152 8.69 -2.09 -6.74
C ARG A 152 9.88 -2.76 -7.44
N VAL A 153 10.18 -4.00 -7.03
CA VAL A 153 11.22 -4.83 -7.68
C VAL A 153 10.55 -5.68 -8.76
N LEU A 154 11.08 -5.72 -9.97
CA LEU A 154 10.52 -6.51 -11.07
C LEU A 154 11.04 -7.95 -11.03
N LEU A 155 12.35 -8.11 -10.83
CA LEU A 155 12.99 -9.41 -10.66
C LEU A 155 14.30 -9.28 -9.87
N SER A 156 14.79 -10.43 -9.41
CA SER A 156 16.13 -10.61 -8.82
C SER A 156 16.86 -11.68 -9.62
N PHE A 157 18.14 -11.51 -9.90
CA PHE A 157 18.94 -12.43 -10.72
C PHE A 157 20.43 -12.38 -10.33
N ALA A 158 21.17 -13.45 -10.62
CA ALA A 158 22.64 -13.43 -10.56
C ALA A 158 23.19 -12.92 -11.90
N ALA A 159 24.02 -11.89 -11.85
CA ALA A 159 24.73 -11.39 -13.03
C ALA A 159 25.91 -12.30 -13.40
N ARG A 160 26.38 -12.18 -14.65
CA ARG A 160 27.54 -12.92 -15.19
C ARG A 160 28.84 -12.70 -14.40
N ASP A 161 28.92 -11.63 -13.62
CA ASP A 161 30.04 -11.31 -12.73
C ASP A 161 29.89 -11.87 -11.31
N GLY A 162 28.85 -12.67 -11.05
CA GLY A 162 28.56 -13.28 -9.76
C GLY A 162 27.90 -12.35 -8.74
N ARG A 163 27.55 -11.12 -9.11
CA ARG A 163 26.81 -10.23 -8.20
C ARG A 163 25.31 -10.50 -8.30
N LEU A 164 24.62 -10.37 -7.17
CA LEU A 164 23.15 -10.39 -7.15
C LEU A 164 22.63 -9.02 -7.58
N CYS A 165 21.79 -9.00 -8.60
CA CYS A 165 21.22 -7.80 -9.18
C CYS A 165 19.70 -7.83 -9.11
N ARG A 166 19.11 -6.65 -8.96
CA ARG A 166 17.67 -6.45 -8.84
C ARG A 166 17.22 -5.34 -9.79
N ALA A 167 16.23 -5.66 -10.62
CA ALA A 167 15.57 -4.68 -11.48
C ALA A 167 14.43 -4.02 -10.70
N TRP A 168 14.35 -2.69 -10.72
CA TRP A 168 13.37 -1.94 -9.94
C TRP A 168 12.74 -0.83 -10.78
N ARG A 169 11.55 -0.41 -10.36
CA ARG A 169 10.87 0.74 -10.95
C ARG A 169 10.15 1.58 -9.92
N ASP A 170 9.97 2.85 -10.25
CA ASP A 170 9.27 3.87 -9.50
C ASP A 170 8.45 4.76 -10.46
N PHE A 171 7.82 5.82 -9.96
CA PHE A 171 7.19 6.85 -10.79
C PHE A 171 8.21 7.49 -11.73
N GLY A 172 8.05 7.20 -13.03
CA GLY A 172 8.83 7.81 -14.09
C GLY A 172 10.32 7.43 -14.17
N ARG A 173 10.75 6.43 -13.41
CA ARG A 173 12.15 5.98 -13.40
C ARG A 173 12.26 4.51 -13.02
N GLY A 174 13.30 3.86 -13.51
CA GLY A 174 13.63 2.50 -13.13
C GLY A 174 15.08 2.19 -13.44
N GLY A 175 15.50 0.99 -13.10
CA GLY A 175 16.89 0.61 -13.32
C GLY A 175 17.23 -0.77 -12.81
N ILE A 176 18.51 -1.08 -12.90
CA ILE A 176 19.09 -2.31 -12.37
C ILE A 176 20.19 -1.91 -11.40
N ALA A 177 20.11 -2.47 -10.20
CA ALA A 177 21.10 -2.29 -9.16
C ALA A 177 21.72 -3.64 -8.80
N CYS A 178 23.04 -3.70 -8.67
CA CYS A 178 23.77 -4.89 -8.27
C CYS A 178 24.40 -4.69 -6.90
N ARG A 179 24.33 -5.71 -6.05
CA ARG A 179 24.92 -5.68 -4.71
C ARG A 179 26.42 -5.89 -4.79
N ASP A 180 27.18 -5.00 -4.15
CA ASP A 180 28.60 -5.18 -3.87
C ASP A 180 28.88 -5.05 -2.37
N SER A 181 30.16 -5.02 -1.98
CA SER A 181 30.59 -4.91 -0.59
C SER A 181 30.26 -3.56 0.06
N VAL A 182 29.93 -2.54 -0.74
CA VAL A 182 29.60 -1.19 -0.29
C VAL A 182 28.09 -0.99 -0.22
N GLY A 183 27.33 -1.53 -1.17
CA GLY A 183 25.89 -1.41 -1.22
C GLY A 183 25.31 -1.74 -2.60
N TRP A 184 24.18 -1.12 -2.92
CA TRP A 184 23.52 -1.30 -4.23
C TRP A 184 24.08 -0.32 -5.25
N LYS A 185 24.93 -0.78 -6.16
CA LYS A 185 25.46 0.02 -7.26
C LYS A 185 24.48 0.02 -8.44
N ILE A 186 24.16 1.19 -8.97
CA ILE A 186 23.25 1.34 -10.12
C ILE A 186 24.04 1.13 -11.42
N GLU A 187 23.77 0.03 -12.12
CA GLU A 187 24.41 -0.33 -13.39
C GLU A 187 23.65 0.18 -14.62
N ARG A 188 22.34 0.40 -14.46
CA ARG A 188 21.45 0.95 -15.48
C ARG A 188 20.42 1.86 -14.82
N LYS A 189 20.22 3.06 -15.39
CA LYS A 189 19.09 3.95 -15.09
C LYS A 189 18.31 4.17 -16.38
N LEU A 190 17.01 3.97 -16.32
CA LEU A 190 16.09 4.30 -17.39
C LEU A 190 15.12 5.36 -16.86
N LEU A 191 14.97 6.45 -17.61
CA LEU A 191 13.85 7.37 -17.43
C LEU A 191 12.64 6.71 -18.10
N LEU A 192 11.56 6.56 -17.34
CA LEU A 192 10.32 5.97 -17.83
C LEU A 192 9.33 7.13 -17.98
N GLU A 193 8.69 7.28 -19.13
CA GLU A 193 7.63 8.29 -19.23
C GLU A 193 6.42 7.83 -18.41
N SER A 194 6.05 8.61 -17.39
CA SER A 194 4.82 8.40 -16.64
C SER A 194 3.72 9.23 -17.30
N THR A 195 3.12 8.71 -18.37
CA THR A 195 1.90 9.33 -18.89
C THR A 195 0.77 9.13 -17.90
N GLY A 196 0.43 10.23 -17.21
CA GLY A 196 -0.76 10.34 -16.40
C GLY A 196 -2.01 10.28 -17.27
N THR A 197 -3.04 9.62 -16.73
CA THR A 197 -4.45 9.61 -17.17
C THR A 197 -4.76 9.21 -18.62
N ALA A 198 -5.58 8.17 -18.74
CA ALA A 198 -6.30 7.68 -19.92
C ALA A 198 -5.55 6.78 -20.93
N GLU A 199 -5.95 5.50 -20.89
CA GLU A 199 -6.26 4.62 -22.02
C GLU A 199 -5.16 3.98 -22.90
N TYR A 200 -3.87 4.30 -22.75
CA TYR A 200 -2.81 3.44 -23.32
C TYR A 200 -1.61 3.29 -22.38
N ARG A 201 -1.50 2.12 -21.74
CA ARG A 201 -0.33 1.69 -20.98
C ARG A 201 0.76 1.28 -21.99
N GLN A 202 1.81 2.08 -22.17
CA GLN A 202 2.97 1.63 -22.94
C GLN A 202 3.65 0.45 -22.22
N ALA A 203 3.58 -0.72 -22.85
CA ALA A 203 4.17 -1.98 -22.38
C ALA A 203 5.71 -2.01 -22.45
N GLY A 204 6.36 -1.03 -23.12
CA GLY A 204 7.81 -1.01 -23.38
C GLY A 204 8.69 -0.82 -22.14
N SER A 205 8.27 0.02 -21.19
CA SER A 205 9.13 0.44 -20.08
C SER A 205 9.57 -0.70 -19.14
N ASP A 206 8.71 -1.70 -18.92
CA ASP A 206 9.07 -2.90 -18.15
C ASP A 206 9.82 -3.89 -19.01
N THR A 207 9.42 -4.10 -20.27
CA THR A 207 10.09 -5.05 -21.17
C THR A 207 11.54 -4.66 -21.41
N ASP A 208 11.85 -3.37 -21.49
CA ASP A 208 13.22 -2.88 -21.67
C ASP A 208 14.09 -3.17 -20.44
N LEU A 209 13.54 -2.98 -19.23
CA LEU A 209 14.22 -3.35 -17.99
C LEU A 209 14.42 -4.86 -17.87
N LEU A 210 13.41 -5.65 -18.23
CA LEU A 210 13.49 -7.12 -18.22
C LEU A 210 14.51 -7.62 -19.27
N ALA A 211 14.57 -7.01 -20.45
CA ALA A 211 15.53 -7.36 -21.50
C ALA A 211 16.97 -6.99 -21.11
N ALA A 212 17.15 -5.80 -20.52
CA ALA A 212 18.44 -5.39 -19.97
C ALA A 212 18.92 -6.35 -18.86
N ALA A 213 18.01 -6.77 -17.99
CA ALA A 213 18.32 -7.75 -16.93
C ALA A 213 18.72 -9.11 -17.51
N GLN A 214 17.98 -9.63 -18.50
CA GLN A 214 18.31 -10.89 -19.17
C GLN A 214 19.70 -10.85 -19.84
N THR A 215 20.09 -9.72 -20.42
CA THR A 215 21.42 -9.56 -21.01
C THR A 215 22.53 -9.66 -19.96
N MET A 216 22.29 -9.10 -18.77
CA MET A 216 23.24 -9.13 -17.64
C MET A 216 23.26 -10.46 -16.87
N ALA A 217 22.16 -11.22 -16.92
CA ALA A 217 21.99 -12.43 -16.13
C ALA A 217 22.88 -13.59 -16.61
N ALA A 218 23.39 -14.37 -15.65
CA ALA A 218 24.10 -15.62 -15.91
C ALA A 218 23.13 -16.79 -16.16
N GLY A 219 21.87 -16.66 -15.72
CA GLY A 219 20.85 -17.69 -15.83
C GLY A 219 19.45 -17.12 -15.59
N GLU A 220 18.54 -17.98 -15.12
CA GLU A 220 17.16 -17.58 -14.84
C GLU A 220 17.06 -16.63 -13.63
N ALA A 221 15.91 -15.96 -13.52
CA ALA A 221 15.60 -15.15 -12.35
C ALA A 221 15.51 -16.01 -11.09
N LEU A 222 15.86 -15.44 -9.94
CA LEU A 222 15.73 -16.10 -8.65
C LEU A 222 14.25 -16.39 -8.36
N ASP A 223 13.97 -17.63 -7.96
CA ASP A 223 12.68 -18.01 -7.41
C ASP A 223 12.46 -17.41 -6.00
N ALA A 224 11.27 -17.61 -5.45
CA ALA A 224 10.88 -17.04 -4.16
C ALA A 224 11.68 -17.60 -2.96
N ASP A 225 12.25 -18.81 -3.05
CA ASP A 225 13.07 -19.40 -1.99
C ASP A 225 14.51 -18.88 -2.08
N ALA A 226 15.07 -18.81 -3.30
CA ALA A 226 16.37 -18.25 -3.58
C ALA A 226 16.44 -16.77 -3.20
N GLU A 227 15.38 -16.02 -3.48
CA GLU A 227 15.30 -14.62 -3.08
C GLU A 227 15.25 -14.43 -1.55
N ARG A 228 14.52 -15.30 -0.83
CA ARG A 228 14.51 -15.29 0.64
C ARG A 228 15.89 -15.61 1.22
N ARG A 229 16.59 -16.61 0.68
CA ARG A 229 17.97 -16.93 1.10
C ARG A 229 18.90 -15.76 0.85
N ALA A 230 18.86 -15.18 -0.35
CA ALA A 230 19.67 -14.01 -0.70
C ALA A 230 19.42 -12.84 0.26
N LYS A 231 18.16 -12.58 0.65
CA LYS A 231 17.83 -11.57 1.66
C LYS A 231 18.46 -11.87 3.02
N THR A 232 18.36 -13.11 3.50
CA THR A 232 18.96 -13.52 4.78
C THR A 232 20.49 -13.44 4.76
N GLU A 233 21.11 -13.72 3.60
CA GLU A 233 22.55 -13.65 3.37
C GLU A 233 23.03 -12.23 3.01
N GLY A 234 22.16 -11.22 3.06
CA GLY A 234 22.52 -9.83 2.82
C GLY A 234 22.84 -9.50 1.35
N TRP A 235 22.34 -10.31 0.42
CA TRP A 235 22.47 -10.20 -1.03
C TRP A 235 23.90 -10.32 -1.55
N ILE A 236 24.79 -10.94 -0.78
CA ILE A 236 26.16 -11.22 -1.18
C ILE A 236 26.24 -12.71 -1.51
N GLN A 237 26.58 -13.04 -2.77
CA GLN A 237 26.78 -14.44 -3.14
C GLN A 237 28.09 -14.95 -2.50
N PRO A 238 28.12 -16.17 -1.93
CA PRO A 238 29.37 -16.79 -1.50
C PRO A 238 30.34 -16.87 -2.67
N ARG A 239 31.58 -16.40 -2.47
CA ARG A 239 32.67 -16.70 -3.41
C ARG A 239 33.19 -18.09 -3.06
N ASP A 240 32.84 -19.07 -3.89
CA ASP A 240 33.55 -20.35 -3.94
C ASP A 240 34.94 -20.16 -4.58
#